data_AF-A0A7X7DZK5-F1
#
_entry.id   AF-A0A7X7DZK5-F1
#
_cell.length_a   1.000
_cell.length_b   1.000
_cell.length_c   1.000
_cell.angle_alpha   90.00
_cell.angle_beta   90.00
_cell.angle_gamma   90.00
#
_symmetry.space_group_name_H-M   'P 1'
#
loop_
_entity.id
_entity.type
_entity.pdbx_description
1 polymer ?
#
loop_
_entity_poly.entity_id
_entity_poly.type
_entity_poly.pdbx_seq_one_letter_code
_entity_poly.pdbx_strand_id
1 'polypeptide(L)'
;MKHDEPRRLDIELFFAGELDASQADELQKHLDSCPVCFNYLQELRREKNEFLSDHPFESFYSAAKPADNVLPWYKQLFSDLLRPSLLPVYGMLLIAAIVVPVITRQRQELSDDIRFKGKPPLTFIYKRD
;
A
#
# COMPACT_ATOMS: atom_id res chain seq x y z
N MET A 1 48.59 -36.66 14.36
CA MET A 1 49.03 -35.63 13.39
C MET A 1 48.69 -34.28 13.99
N LYS A 2 49.68 -33.38 14.14
CA LYS A 2 49.41 -32.00 14.55
C LYS A 2 48.75 -31.33 13.35
N HIS A 3 47.51 -30.91 13.52
CA HIS A 3 46.78 -30.24 12.47
C HIS A 3 47.12 -28.75 12.58
N ASP A 4 47.81 -28.20 11.57
CA ASP A 4 47.82 -26.76 11.33
C ASP A 4 46.42 -26.44 10.78
N GLU A 5 45.46 -26.28 11.68
CA GLU A 5 44.07 -25.98 11.34
C GLU A 5 43.92 -24.49 11.04
N PRO A 6 43.11 -24.09 10.05
CA PRO A 6 42.54 -22.75 10.02
C PRO A 6 41.80 -22.51 11.34
N ARG A 7 41.73 -21.26 11.81
CA ARG A 7 41.08 -20.97 13.09
C ARG A 7 39.61 -21.34 12.95
N ARG A 8 39.02 -21.95 14.00
CA ARG A 8 37.57 -22.27 14.01
C ARG A 8 36.71 -21.07 13.64
N LEU A 9 37.13 -19.88 14.09
CA LEU A 9 36.52 -18.60 13.75
C LEU A 9 36.43 -18.38 12.23
N ASP A 10 37.44 -18.75 11.45
CA ASP A 10 37.44 -18.55 10.00
C ASP A 10 36.37 -19.44 9.33
N ILE A 11 36.13 -20.63 9.87
CA ILE A 11 35.08 -21.56 9.41
C ILE A 11 33.69 -21.03 9.79
N GLU A 12 33.54 -20.46 10.99
CA GLU A 12 32.29 -19.83 11.43
C GLU A 12 31.96 -18.59 10.58
N LEU A 13 32.95 -17.73 10.31
CA LEU A 13 32.80 -16.56 9.43
C LEU A 13 32.48 -16.97 7.99
N PHE A 14 33.12 -18.03 7.48
CA PHE A 14 32.78 -18.61 6.19
C PHE A 14 31.34 -19.14 6.15
N PHE A 15 30.91 -19.82 7.20
CA PHE A 15 29.54 -20.33 7.32
C PHE A 15 28.49 -19.21 7.40
N ALA A 16 28.82 -18.11 8.09
CA ALA A 16 28.00 -16.90 8.15
C ALA A 16 27.98 -16.10 6.83
N GLY A 17 28.91 -16.37 5.91
CA GLY A 17 29.08 -15.61 4.67
C GLY A 17 29.74 -14.24 4.88
N GLU A 18 30.44 -14.06 6.00
CA GLU A 18 31.11 -12.80 6.39
C GLU A 18 32.61 -12.79 6.02
N LEU A 19 33.11 -13.89 5.47
CA LEU A 19 34.51 -14.02 5.09
C LEU A 19 34.77 -13.37 3.72
N ASP A 20 35.92 -12.71 3.57
CA ASP A 20 36.34 -12.12 2.29
C ASP A 20 36.45 -13.19 1.19
N ALA A 21 36.09 -12.84 -0.05
CA ALA A 21 36.02 -13.78 -1.17
C ALA A 21 37.32 -14.57 -1.41
N SER A 22 38.49 -13.93 -1.27
CA SER A 22 39.79 -14.61 -1.45
C SER A 22 40.07 -15.63 -0.35
N GLN A 23 39.71 -15.31 0.90
CA GLN A 23 39.88 -16.20 2.05
C GLN A 23 38.86 -17.34 2.01
N ALA A 24 37.65 -17.07 1.54
CA ALA A 24 36.61 -18.07 1.31
C ALA A 24 37.06 -19.13 0.30
N ASP A 25 37.67 -18.72 -0.81
CA ASP A 25 38.19 -19.65 -1.82
C ASP A 25 39.36 -20.51 -1.30
N GLU A 26 40.25 -19.95 -0.49
CA GLU A 26 41.34 -20.69 0.14
C GLU A 26 40.82 -21.71 1.17
N LEU A 27 39.86 -21.29 2.00
CA LEU A 27 39.24 -22.15 2.98
C LEU A 27 38.41 -23.26 2.32
N GLN A 28 37.73 -22.97 1.20
CA GLN A 28 37.00 -23.97 0.42
C GLN A 28 37.93 -25.09 -0.06
N LYS A 29 39.10 -24.74 -0.63
CA LYS A 29 40.11 -25.72 -1.03
C LYS A 29 40.62 -26.54 0.15
N HIS A 30 40.78 -25.92 1.32
CA HIS A 30 41.17 -26.64 2.53
C HIS A 30 40.08 -27.64 2.96
N LEU A 31 38.82 -27.22 3.00
CA LEU A 31 37.67 -28.06 3.35
C LEU A 31 37.52 -29.27 2.43
N ASP A 32 37.84 -29.14 1.14
CA ASP A 32 37.83 -30.27 0.20
C ASP A 32 38.91 -31.32 0.51
N SER A 33 40.03 -30.90 1.09
CA SER A 33 41.17 -31.78 1.43
C SER A 33 41.14 -32.31 2.86
N CYS A 34 40.47 -31.60 3.77
CA CYS A 34 40.52 -31.84 5.20
C CYS A 34 39.17 -32.36 5.74
N PRO A 35 39.08 -33.65 6.13
CA PRO A 35 37.83 -34.22 6.64
C PRO A 35 37.45 -33.65 8.01
N VAL A 36 38.42 -33.20 8.82
CA VAL A 36 38.16 -32.65 10.17
C VAL A 36 37.40 -31.33 10.08
N CYS A 37 37.93 -30.38 9.30
CA CYS A 37 37.29 -29.08 9.09
C CYS A 37 35.97 -29.21 8.32
N PHE A 38 35.89 -30.14 7.36
CA PHE A 38 34.63 -30.44 6.67
C PHE A 38 33.55 -30.95 7.63
N ASN A 39 33.88 -31.89 8.52
CA ASN A 39 32.94 -32.41 9.51
C ASN A 39 32.46 -31.32 10.46
N TYR A 40 33.35 -30.43 10.90
CA TYR A 40 32.96 -29.29 11.73
C TYR A 40 31.98 -28.35 11.01
N LEU A 41 32.19 -28.09 9.71
CA LEU A 41 31.24 -27.31 8.91
C LEU A 41 29.87 -28.01 8.75
N GLN A 42 29.85 -29.35 8.67
CA GLN A 42 28.59 -30.10 8.66
C GLN A 42 27.87 -30.05 10.01
N GLU A 43 28.62 -30.03 11.12
CA GLU A 43 28.06 -29.86 12.46
C GLU A 43 27.37 -28.51 12.62
N LEU A 44 28.01 -27.41 12.18
CA LEU A 44 27.39 -26.07 12.15
C LEU A 44 26.10 -26.05 11.31
N ARG A 45 26.08 -26.74 10.17
CA ARG A 45 24.86 -26.88 9.33
C ARG A 45 23.74 -27.63 10.07
N ARG A 46 24.09 -28.69 10.80
CA ARG A 46 23.14 -29.47 11.59
C ARG A 46 22.55 -28.62 12.71
N GLU A 47 23.40 -27.95 13.48
CA GLU A 47 22.98 -27.08 14.58
C GLU A 47 22.07 -25.94 14.10
N LYS A 48 22.41 -25.30 12.97
CA LYS A 48 21.54 -24.31 12.34
C LYS A 48 20.16 -24.88 12.00
N ASN A 49 20.11 -26.06 11.42
CA ASN A 49 18.84 -26.66 11.02
C ASN A 49 17.99 -27.08 12.23
N GLU A 50 18.62 -27.60 13.28
CA GLU A 50 17.99 -27.92 14.56
C GLU A 50 17.42 -26.67 15.23
N PHE A 51 18.22 -25.59 15.28
CA PHE A 51 17.76 -24.30 15.77
C PHE A 51 16.57 -23.76 14.97
N LEU A 52 16.61 -23.85 13.63
CA LEU A 52 15.51 -23.39 12.77
C LEU A 52 14.26 -24.26 12.90
N SER A 53 14.39 -25.54 13.25
CA SER A 53 13.23 -26.41 13.54
C SER A 53 12.59 -26.10 14.88
N ASP A 54 13.39 -25.83 15.91
CA ASP A 54 12.91 -25.48 17.25
C ASP A 54 12.35 -24.06 17.31
N HIS A 55 12.88 -23.17 16.46
CA HIS A 55 12.50 -21.76 16.38
C HIS A 55 12.02 -21.41 14.96
N PRO A 56 10.81 -21.84 14.57
CA PRO A 56 10.28 -21.54 13.25
C PRO A 56 10.16 -20.03 13.07
N PHE A 57 10.73 -19.53 11.98
CA PHE A 57 10.77 -18.10 11.64
C PHE A 57 9.37 -17.46 11.58
N GLU A 58 8.34 -18.28 11.33
CA GLU A 58 6.92 -17.89 11.38
C GLU A 58 6.53 -17.26 12.72
N SER A 59 7.07 -17.74 13.84
CA SER A 59 6.79 -17.18 15.16
C SER A 59 7.28 -15.74 15.31
N PHE A 60 8.46 -15.41 14.75
CA PHE A 60 9.00 -14.06 14.73
C PHE A 60 8.29 -13.17 13.71
N TYR A 61 7.99 -13.70 12.53
CA TYR A 61 7.36 -12.95 11.45
C TYR A 61 5.89 -12.62 11.75
N SER A 62 5.16 -13.54 12.41
CA SER A 62 3.78 -13.30 12.84
C SER A 62 3.67 -12.35 14.04
N ALA A 63 4.68 -12.33 14.93
CA ALA A 63 4.76 -11.35 16.01
C ALA A 63 5.19 -9.94 15.53
N ALA A 64 6.03 -9.86 14.50
CA ALA A 64 6.53 -8.61 13.95
C ALA A 64 5.62 -8.00 12.87
N LYS A 65 4.75 -8.79 12.23
CA LYS A 65 3.68 -8.22 11.43
C LYS A 65 2.74 -7.48 12.38
N PRO A 66 2.56 -6.15 12.25
CA PRO A 66 1.40 -5.54 12.86
C PRO A 66 0.23 -6.35 12.31
N ALA A 67 -0.60 -6.92 13.19
CA ALA A 67 -1.85 -7.54 12.80
C ALA A 67 -2.44 -6.63 11.74
N ASP A 68 -2.53 -7.11 10.50
CA ASP A 68 -3.04 -6.32 9.40
C ASP A 68 -4.43 -5.92 9.89
N ASN A 69 -4.51 -4.70 10.41
CA ASN A 69 -5.74 -4.05 10.79
C ASN A 69 -6.34 -3.72 9.43
N VAL A 70 -6.82 -4.76 8.74
CA VAL A 70 -7.62 -4.67 7.54
C VAL A 70 -8.87 -3.98 8.01
N LEU A 71 -8.79 -2.65 8.04
CA LEU A 71 -9.91 -1.79 8.29
C LEU A 71 -10.97 -2.25 7.30
N PRO A 72 -12.17 -2.59 7.77
CA PRO A 72 -13.23 -3.03 6.87
C PRO A 72 -13.38 -2.01 5.74
N TRP A 73 -13.56 -2.48 4.51
CA TRP A 73 -13.63 -1.65 3.30
C TRP A 73 -14.54 -0.41 3.44
N TYR A 74 -15.59 -0.51 4.27
CA TYR A 74 -16.49 0.60 4.58
C TYR A 74 -15.79 1.78 5.28
N LYS A 75 -14.79 1.54 6.15
CA LYS A 75 -14.05 2.60 6.84
C LYS A 75 -13.16 3.40 5.88
N GLN A 76 -12.60 2.76 4.86
CA GLN A 76 -11.83 3.45 3.81
C GLN A 76 -12.73 4.39 2.99
N LEU A 77 -13.95 3.95 2.67
CA LEU A 77 -14.93 4.80 1.97
C LEU A 77 -15.33 6.03 2.80
N PHE A 78 -15.59 5.86 4.10
CA PHE A 78 -15.93 7.00 4.96
C PHE A 78 -14.76 7.97 5.14
N SER A 79 -13.52 7.49 5.21
CA SER A 79 -12.35 8.39 5.30
C SER A 79 -12.15 9.24 4.04
N ASP A 80 -12.52 8.72 2.87
CA ASP A 80 -12.43 9.47 1.62
C ASP A 80 -13.59 10.47 1.46
N LEU A 81 -14.79 10.10 1.91
CA LEU A 81 -15.96 10.97 1.82
C LEU A 81 -15.92 12.15 2.80
N LEU A 82 -15.30 11.97 3.97
CA LEU A 82 -15.22 12.96 5.06
C LEU A 82 -13.96 13.85 5.01
N ARG A 83 -13.22 13.86 3.89
CA ARG A 83 -12.02 14.71 3.77
C ARG A 83 -12.40 16.20 3.89
N PRO A 84 -11.71 16.98 4.74
CA PRO A 84 -12.05 18.40 4.95
C PRO A 84 -11.90 19.25 3.69
N SER A 85 -11.08 18.82 2.72
CA SER A 85 -10.93 19.48 1.42
C SER A 85 -12.16 19.35 0.51
N LEU A 86 -13.04 18.37 0.73
CA LEU A 86 -14.26 18.16 -0.05
C LEU A 86 -15.46 18.92 0.49
N LEU A 87 -15.37 19.45 1.72
CA LEU A 87 -16.40 20.25 2.38
C LEU A 87 -16.89 21.45 1.53
N PRO A 88 -16.04 22.26 0.88
CA PRO A 88 -16.51 23.34 0.01
C PRO A 88 -17.23 22.82 -1.25
N VAL A 89 -16.82 21.67 -1.79
CA VAL A 89 -17.45 21.04 -2.97
C VAL A 89 -18.86 20.57 -2.62
N TYR A 90 -19.03 19.92 -1.46
CA TYR A 90 -20.34 19.54 -0.96
C TYR A 90 -21.24 20.75 -0.70
N GLY A 91 -20.68 21.84 -0.16
CA GLY A 91 -21.40 23.10 0.01
C GLY A 91 -21.94 23.66 -1.31
N MET A 92 -21.10 23.69 -2.36
CA MET A 92 -21.50 24.13 -3.70
C MET A 92 -22.56 23.22 -4.32
N LEU A 93 -22.43 21.90 -4.18
CA LEU A 93 -23.43 20.93 -4.65
C LEU A 93 -24.79 21.15 -3.99
N LEU A 94 -24.80 21.42 -2.68
CA LEU A 94 -26.03 21.66 -1.92
C LEU A 94 -26.67 22.99 -2.36
N ILE A 95 -25.88 24.05 -2.56
CA ILE A 95 -26.37 25.32 -3.12
C ILE A 95 -26.94 25.09 -4.52
N ALA A 96 -26.24 24.37 -5.40
CA ALA A 96 -26.72 24.08 -6.75
C ALA A 96 -28.03 23.28 -6.73
N ALA A 97 -28.15 22.29 -5.85
CA ALA A 97 -29.37 21.49 -5.68
C ALA A 97 -30.59 22.32 -5.25
N ILE A 98 -30.39 23.45 -4.58
CA ILE A 98 -31.46 24.37 -4.17
C ILE A 98 -31.71 25.44 -5.25
N VAL A 99 -30.66 26.06 -5.77
CA VAL A 99 -30.75 27.22 -6.67
C VAL A 99 -31.27 26.84 -8.07
N VAL A 100 -30.83 25.70 -8.61
CA VAL A 100 -31.25 25.23 -9.94
C VAL A 100 -32.77 25.01 -10.03
N PRO A 101 -33.45 24.29 -9.10
CA PRO A 101 -34.90 24.13 -9.16
C PRO A 101 -35.66 25.45 -8.93
N VAL A 102 -35.10 26.40 -8.16
CA VAL A 102 -35.73 27.72 -7.94
C VAL A 102 -35.67 28.57 -9.22
N ILE A 103 -34.51 28.65 -9.87
CA ILE A 103 -34.35 29.42 -11.12
C ILE A 103 -35.18 28.80 -12.25
N THR A 104 -35.21 27.47 -12.36
CA THR A 104 -35.99 26.77 -13.39
C THR A 104 -37.49 26.97 -13.20
N ARG A 105 -38.01 26.97 -11.95
CA ARG A 105 -39.40 27.36 -11.65
C ARG A 105 -39.70 28.82 -12.01
N GLN A 106 -38.84 29.76 -11.63
CA GLN A 106 -39.06 31.18 -11.92
C GLN A 106 -39.06 31.48 -13.43
N ARG A 107 -38.22 30.77 -14.21
CA ARG A 107 -38.24 30.85 -15.68
C ARG A 107 -39.51 30.29 -16.30
N GLN A 108 -40.15 29.29 -15.68
CA GLN A 108 -41.44 28.80 -16.16
C GLN A 108 -42.55 29.84 -15.96
N GLU A 109 -42.59 30.53 -14.82
CA GLU A 109 -43.60 31.59 -14.56
C GLU A 109 -43.41 32.83 -15.46
N LEU A 110 -42.17 33.22 -15.78
CA LEU A 110 -41.90 34.32 -16.72
C LEU A 110 -42.19 33.96 -18.19
N SER A 111 -42.35 32.68 -18.50
CA SER A 111 -42.68 32.19 -19.83
C SER A 111 -44.20 32.04 -20.06
N ASP A 112 -45.04 32.60 -19.19
CA ASP A 112 -46.50 32.75 -19.41
C ASP A 112 -46.79 33.87 -20.43
N ASP A 113 -46.08 33.87 -21.56
CA ASP A 113 -46.56 34.53 -22.76
C ASP A 113 -47.69 33.63 -23.27
N ILE A 114 -48.94 34.04 -22.99
CA ILE A 114 -50.14 33.24 -23.20
C ILE A 114 -50.24 32.88 -24.68
N ARG A 115 -49.73 31.69 -25.05
CA ARG A 115 -49.94 31.07 -26.36
C ARG A 115 -51.38 30.61 -26.46
N PHE A 116 -52.29 31.53 -26.78
CA PHE A 116 -53.60 31.16 -27.29
C PHE A 116 -53.39 30.34 -28.58
N LYS A 117 -53.86 29.09 -28.55
CA LYS A 117 -53.84 28.13 -29.65
C LYS A 117 -54.10 28.82 -31.01
N GLY A 118 -53.03 29.04 -31.78
CA GLY A 118 -53.08 29.28 -33.22
C GLY A 118 -53.34 30.72 -33.72
N LYS A 119 -53.04 31.79 -32.97
CA LYS A 119 -53.08 33.17 -33.51
C LYS A 119 -51.78 33.94 -33.23
N PRO A 120 -51.36 34.85 -34.14
CA PRO A 120 -50.10 35.59 -34.01
C PRO A 120 -50.12 36.53 -32.78
N PRO A 121 -48.93 36.80 -32.18
CA PRO A 121 -48.83 37.55 -30.94
C PRO A 121 -49.32 38.99 -31.11
N LEU A 122 -50.26 39.41 -30.27
CA LEU A 122 -50.71 40.80 -30.19
C LEU A 122 -49.77 41.56 -29.26
N THR A 123 -48.76 42.20 -29.83
CA THR A 123 -47.97 43.23 -29.14
C THR A 123 -48.83 44.48 -29.01
N PHE A 124 -49.30 44.80 -27.79
CA PHE A 124 -49.93 46.09 -27.52
C PHE A 124 -48.88 47.20 -27.54
N ILE A 125 -48.67 47.81 -28.71
CA ILE A 125 -47.97 49.08 -28.82
C ILE A 125 -48.98 50.17 -28.45
N TYR A 126 -48.94 50.62 -27.20
CA TYR A 126 -49.68 51.79 -26.75
C TYR A 126 -48.97 53.03 -27.30
N LYS A 127 -49.46 53.62 -28.40
CA LYS A 127 -49.04 54.93 -28.86
C LYS A 127 -50.01 55.95 -28.26
N ARG A 128 -49.50 56.81 -27.38
CA ARG A 128 -50.23 57.92 -26.74
C ARG A 128 -49.95 59.17 -27.56
N ASP A 129 -50.96 59.67 -28.25
CA ASP A 129 -51.02 61.07 -28.70
C ASP A 129 -51.75 61.89 -27.61
#